data_AF-A0A832V5I3-F1
#
_entry.id   AF-A0A832V5I3-F1
#
_cell.length_a   1.000
_cell.length_b   1.000
_cell.length_c   1.000
_cell.angle_alpha   90.00
_cell.angle_beta   90.00
_cell.angle_gamma   90.00
#
_symmetry.space_group_name_H-M   'P 1'
#
loop_
_entity.id
_entity.type
_entity.pdbx_description
1 polymer ?
#
loop_
_entity_poly.entity_id
_entity_poly.type
_entity_poly.pdbx_seq_one_letter_code
_entity_poly.pdbx_strand_id
1 'polypeptide(L)'
;LEFDLADFLGVYGMKRATMVSKLQFNLELARKYKMPLILASGAQNVYGLRNATQIIAFAESLGFKHEEAKAAVLKTPFELVKRNREKRKGIEIEDGVKIVKE
;
A
#
# COMPACT_ATOMS: atom_id res chain seq x y z
N LEU A 1 -1.68 5.28 -3.48
CA LEU A 1 -2.99 4.63 -3.30
C LEU A 1 -2.81 3.51 -2.30
N GLU A 2 -3.66 3.45 -1.28
CA GLU A 2 -3.61 2.45 -0.23
C GLU A 2 -4.79 1.49 -0.36
N PHE A 3 -4.55 0.22 -0.08
CA PHE A 3 -5.56 -0.82 0.01
C PHE A 3 -5.41 -1.57 1.32
N ASP A 4 -6.50 -1.64 2.09
CA ASP A 4 -6.51 -2.27 3.40
C ASP A 4 -7.18 -3.64 3.36
N LEU A 5 -6.55 -4.60 4.04
CA LEU A 5 -7.10 -5.95 4.15
C LEU A 5 -8.40 -5.99 4.98
N ALA A 6 -8.49 -5.17 6.03
CA ALA A 6 -9.65 -5.09 6.91
C ALA A 6 -10.96 -4.80 6.17
N ASP A 7 -10.89 -4.02 5.08
CA ASP A 7 -12.05 -3.66 4.25
C ASP A 7 -12.77 -4.91 3.70
N PHE A 8 -12.03 -5.97 3.43
CA PHE A 8 -12.56 -7.22 2.86
C PHE A 8 -13.07 -8.20 3.93
N LEU A 9 -12.49 -8.15 5.13
CA LEU A 9 -12.76 -9.12 6.20
C LEU A 9 -14.16 -8.94 6.81
N GLY A 10 -14.66 -7.71 6.91
CA GLY A 10 -15.95 -7.38 7.52
C GLY A 10 -17.16 -7.34 6.57
N VAL A 11 -16.94 -7.50 5.26
CA VAL A 11 -17.98 -7.31 4.23
C VAL A 11 -18.31 -8.65 3.57
N TYR A 12 -19.57 -8.91 3.21
CA TYR A 12 -20.03 -10.22 2.68
C TYR A 12 -20.87 -10.10 1.40
N GLY A 13 -21.05 -11.24 0.72
CA GLY A 13 -21.94 -11.39 -0.43
C GLY A 13 -21.66 -10.38 -1.55
N MET A 14 -22.73 -9.81 -2.11
CA MET A 14 -22.65 -8.85 -3.22
C MET A 14 -21.80 -7.62 -2.89
N LYS A 15 -21.82 -7.14 -1.64
CA LYS A 15 -20.99 -6.00 -1.23
C LYS A 15 -19.50 -6.33 -1.37
N ARG A 16 -19.08 -7.54 -1.00
CA ARG A 16 -17.68 -8.00 -1.16
C ARG A 16 -17.33 -8.11 -2.64
N ALA A 17 -18.22 -8.68 -3.46
CA ALA A 17 -18.00 -8.80 -4.91
C ALA A 17 -17.81 -7.43 -5.58
N THR A 18 -18.66 -6.45 -5.25
CA THR A 18 -18.52 -5.08 -5.76
C THR A 18 -17.22 -4.41 -5.28
N MET A 19 -16.82 -4.63 -4.03
CA MET A 19 -15.57 -4.09 -3.50
C MET A 19 -14.34 -4.66 -4.23
N VAL A 20 -14.31 -5.97 -4.48
CA VAL A 20 -13.24 -6.61 -5.26
C VAL A 20 -13.18 -6.04 -6.68
N SER A 21 -14.33 -5.89 -7.35
CA SER A 21 -14.39 -5.30 -8.70
C SER A 21 -13.87 -3.85 -8.72
N LYS A 22 -14.24 -3.03 -7.75
CA LYS A 22 -13.73 -1.65 -7.60
C LYS A 22 -12.23 -1.62 -7.33
N LEU A 23 -11.73 -2.51 -6.48
CA LEU A 23 -10.29 -2.63 -6.23
C LEU A 23 -9.53 -2.98 -7.51
N GLN A 24 -10.00 -3.96 -8.28
CA GLN A 24 -9.36 -4.35 -9.54
C GLN A 24 -9.33 -3.20 -10.55
N PHE A 25 -10.43 -2.45 -10.67
CA PHE A 25 -10.45 -1.26 -11.50
C PHE A 25 -9.43 -0.21 -11.04
N ASN A 26 -9.37 0.07 -9.74
CA ASN A 26 -8.40 1.01 -9.17
C ASN A 26 -6.95 0.54 -9.33
N LEU A 27 -6.70 -0.77 -9.26
CA LEU A 27 -5.39 -1.37 -9.50
C LEU A 27 -4.93 -1.14 -10.93
N GLU A 28 -5.82 -1.34 -11.92
CA GLU A 28 -5.51 -1.04 -13.32
C GLU A 28 -5.22 0.43 -13.56
N LEU A 29 -5.98 1.34 -12.92
CA LEU A 29 -5.68 2.78 -12.97
C LEU A 29 -4.32 3.09 -12.33
N ALA A 30 -4.03 2.52 -11.16
CA ALA A 30 -2.76 2.74 -10.49
C ALA A 30 -1.57 2.27 -11.34
N ARG A 31 -1.72 1.12 -12.03
CA ARG A 31 -0.73 0.63 -13.01
C ARG A 31 -0.57 1.59 -14.18
N LYS A 32 -1.68 2.02 -14.80
CA LYS A 32 -1.69 2.96 -15.94
C LYS A 32 -0.99 4.27 -15.61
N TYR A 33 -1.23 4.82 -14.43
CA TYR A 33 -0.69 6.11 -13.99
C TYR A 33 0.57 5.99 -13.12
N LYS A 34 1.14 4.78 -12.99
CA LYS A 34 2.34 4.50 -12.18
C LYS A 34 2.24 5.05 -10.75
N MET A 35 1.06 4.96 -10.15
CA MET A 35 0.84 5.44 -8.79
C MET A 35 1.54 4.52 -7.79
N PRO A 36 2.16 5.06 -6.72
CA PRO A 36 2.70 4.23 -5.65
C PRO A 36 1.56 3.48 -4.96
N LEU A 37 1.73 2.17 -4.81
CA LEU A 37 0.78 1.28 -4.16
C LEU A 37 1.24 0.95 -2.73
N ILE A 38 0.29 0.92 -1.80
CA ILE A 38 0.49 0.52 -0.42
C ILE A 38 -0.54 -0.56 -0.09
N LEU A 39 -0.08 -1.63 0.57
CA LEU A 39 -0.92 -2.68 1.13
C LEU A 39 -0.68 -2.73 2.63
N ALA A 40 -1.76 -2.62 3.40
CA ALA A 40 -1.71 -2.64 4.85
C ALA A 40 -2.83 -3.52 5.44
N SER A 41 -2.75 -3.81 6.73
CA SER A 41 -3.77 -4.61 7.39
C SER A 41 -5.07 -3.83 7.65
N GLY A 42 -5.04 -2.49 7.71
CA GLY A 42 -6.19 -1.66 8.09
C GLY A 42 -6.77 -1.97 9.48
N ALA A 43 -5.98 -2.62 10.34
CA ALA A 43 -6.47 -3.26 11.55
C ALA A 43 -6.79 -2.23 12.64
N GLN A 44 -8.03 -2.24 13.15
CA GLN A 44 -8.46 -1.37 14.26
C GLN A 44 -8.01 -1.88 15.64
N ASN A 45 -7.62 -3.15 15.73
CA ASN A 45 -7.11 -3.77 16.95
C ASN A 45 -6.14 -4.91 16.61
N VAL A 46 -5.51 -5.49 17.63
CA VAL A 46 -4.48 -6.54 17.49
C VAL A 46 -4.97 -7.80 16.76
N TYR A 47 -6.27 -8.13 16.83
CA TYR A 47 -6.84 -9.32 16.19
C TYR A 47 -7.04 -9.13 14.67
N GLY A 48 -7.08 -7.88 14.21
CA GLY A 48 -7.10 -7.54 12.78
C GLY A 48 -5.72 -7.61 12.11
N LEU A 49 -4.63 -7.71 12.88
CA LEU A 49 -3.28 -7.75 12.32
C LEU A 49 -3.07 -9.01 11.49
N ARG A 50 -2.29 -8.87 10.42
CA ARG A 50 -1.91 -9.97 9.53
C ARG A 50 -0.43 -9.88 9.22
N ASN A 51 0.19 -11.03 9.04
CA ASN A 51 1.59 -11.09 8.61
C ASN A 51 1.69 -10.51 7.19
N ALA A 52 2.78 -9.79 6.90
CA ALA A 52 3.11 -9.30 5.57
C ALA A 52 2.92 -10.36 4.47
N THR A 53 3.37 -11.61 4.69
CA THR A 53 3.20 -12.70 3.71
C THR A 53 1.73 -13.03 3.45
N GLN A 54 0.87 -12.96 4.47
CA GLN A 54 -0.57 -13.19 4.31
C GLN A 54 -1.23 -12.06 3.52
N ILE A 55 -0.80 -10.81 3.75
CA ILE A 55 -1.29 -9.65 3.00
C ILE A 55 -0.88 -9.78 1.53
N ILE A 56 0.36 -10.17 1.24
CA ILE A 56 0.86 -10.39 -0.12
C ILE A 56 0.06 -11.48 -0.83
N ALA A 57 -0.07 -12.67 -0.21
CA ALA A 57 -0.81 -13.79 -0.79
C ALA A 57 -2.29 -13.44 -1.02
N PHE A 58 -2.90 -12.69 -0.11
CA PHE A 58 -4.27 -12.21 -0.30
C PHE A 58 -4.37 -11.23 -1.46
N ALA A 59 -3.46 -10.26 -1.57
CA ALA A 59 -3.45 -9.30 -2.68
C ALA A 59 -3.28 -9.99 -4.05
N GLU A 60 -2.47 -11.04 -4.14
CA GLU A 60 -2.34 -11.85 -5.36
C GLU A 60 -3.68 -12.44 -5.80
N SER A 61 -4.46 -12.96 -4.84
CA SER A 61 -5.81 -13.46 -5.15
C SER A 61 -6.78 -12.39 -5.67
N LEU A 62 -6.48 -11.12 -5.42
CA LEU A 62 -7.25 -9.97 -5.89
C LEU A 62 -6.76 -9.39 -7.23
N GLY A 63 -5.68 -9.93 -7.80
CA GLY A 63 -5.15 -9.53 -9.10
C GLY A 63 -3.83 -8.76 -9.07
N PHE A 64 -3.18 -8.64 -7.91
CA PHE A 64 -1.82 -8.10 -7.82
C PHE A 64 -0.80 -9.11 -8.34
N LYS A 65 0.31 -8.61 -8.89
CA LYS A 65 1.49 -9.46 -9.18
C LYS A 65 2.32 -9.64 -7.89
N HIS A 66 3.00 -10.77 -7.71
CA HIS A 66 3.79 -11.05 -6.49
C HIS A 66 4.74 -9.90 -6.12
N GLU A 67 5.60 -9.49 -7.06
CA GLU A 67 6.59 -8.43 -6.82
C GLU A 67 5.93 -7.06 -6.55
N GLU A 68 4.79 -6.80 -7.19
CA GLU A 68 4.01 -5.56 -6.97
C GLU A 68 3.41 -5.55 -5.55
N ALA A 69 2.79 -6.65 -5.12
CA ALA A 69 2.24 -6.81 -3.78
C ALA A 69 3.34 -6.73 -2.71
N LYS A 70 4.45 -7.43 -2.92
CA LYS A 70 5.62 -7.41 -2.03
C LYS A 70 6.20 -6.00 -1.89
N ALA A 71 6.35 -5.27 -3.00
CA ALA A 71 6.81 -3.89 -2.97
C ALA A 71 5.81 -2.98 -2.23
N ALA A 72 4.50 -3.16 -2.45
CA ALA A 72 3.45 -2.37 -1.81
C ALA A 72 3.36 -2.58 -0.29
N VAL A 73 3.73 -3.76 0.23
CA VAL A 73 3.78 -4.02 1.68
C VAL A 73 5.09 -3.53 2.30
N LEU A 74 6.23 -3.67 1.60
CA LEU A 74 7.55 -3.47 2.20
C LEU A 74 8.25 -2.20 1.72
N LYS A 75 8.55 -2.14 0.42
CA LYS A 75 9.44 -1.14 -0.17
C LYS A 75 8.77 0.24 -0.24
N THR A 76 7.58 0.31 -0.83
CA THR A 76 6.89 1.58 -1.06
C THR A 76 6.60 2.34 0.24
N PRO A 77 6.05 1.69 1.30
CA PRO A 77 5.82 2.39 2.57
C PRO A 77 7.13 2.85 3.22
N PHE A 78 8.18 2.01 3.17
CA PHE A 78 9.49 2.34 3.72
C PHE A 78 10.10 3.59 3.06
N GLU A 79 10.09 3.64 1.73
CA GLU A 79 10.62 4.78 0.96
C GLU A 79 9.83 6.07 1.25
N LEU A 80 8.50 5.97 1.33
CA LEU A 80 7.64 7.11 1.68
C LEU A 80 7.92 7.63 3.08
N VAL A 81 8.04 6.74 4.07
CA VAL A 81 8.35 7.12 5.46
C VAL A 81 9.75 7.71 5.56
N LYS A 82 10.74 7.13 4.87
CA LYS A 82 12.12 7.64 4.83
C LYS A 82 12.16 9.07 4.27
N ARG A 83 11.56 9.29 3.10
CA ARG A 83 11.45 10.62 2.48
C ARG A 83 10.78 11.62 3.43
N ASN A 84 9.65 11.25 4.02
CA ASN A 84 8.92 12.13 4.93
C ASN A 84 9.75 12.47 6.19
N ARG A 85 10.57 11.54 6.69
CA ARG A 85 11.50 11.81 7.80
C ARG A 85 12.64 12.73 7.39
N GLU A 86 13.21 12.58 6.20
CA GLU A 86 14.26 13.46 5.66
C GLU A 86 13.75 14.91 5.51
N LYS A 87 12.54 15.08 4.94
CA LYS A 87 11.87 16.39 4.84
C LYS A 87 11.65 17.04 6.21
N ARG A 88 11.11 16.29 7.17
CA ARG A 88 10.88 16.79 8.54
C ARG A 88 12.16 17.18 9.28
N LYS A 89 13.30 16.57 8.95
CA LYS A 89 14.61 16.92 9.51
C LYS A 89 15.26 18.13 8.83
N GLY A 90 14.62 18.71 7.81
CA GLY A 90 15.21 19.79 7.00
C GLY A 90 16.36 19.33 6.11
N ILE A 91 16.53 18.02 5.89
CA ILE A 91 17.59 17.48 5.01
C ILE A 91 17.17 17.62 3.55
N GLU A 92 15.89 17.38 3.25
CA GLU A 92 15.30 17.57 1.93
C GLU A 92 14.36 18.77 1.98
N ILE A 93 14.68 19.83 1.23
CA ILE A 93 13.91 21.09 1.21
C ILE A 93 12.76 20.98 0.19
N GLU A 94 13.06 20.42 -0.97
CA GLU A 94 12.18 20.28 -2.14
C GLU A 94 12.43 18.90 -2.77
N ASP A 95 11.52 18.45 -3.63
CA ASP A 95 11.68 17.14 -4.30
C ASP A 95 12.99 17.11 -5.10
N GLY A 96 13.92 16.26 -4.68
CA GLY A 96 15.24 16.14 -5.31
C GLY A 96 16.31 17.12 -4.83
N VAL A 97 16.00 18.03 -3.88
CA VAL A 97 16.96 19.02 -3.35
C VAL A 97 17.31 18.69 -1.90
N LYS A 98 18.60 18.38 -1.65
CA LYS A 98 19.11 17.98 -0.34
C LYS A 98 20.20 18.91 0.18
N ILE A 99 20.17 19.22 1.47
CA ILE A 99 21.26 19.91 2.17
C ILE A 99 22.37 18.90 2.45
N VAL A 100 23.53 19.08 1.83
CA VAL A 100 24.76 18.37 2.18
C VAL A 100 25.53 19.28 3.14
N LYS A 101 25.78 18.83 4.37
CA LYS A 101 26.72 19.53 5.26
C LYS A 101 28.14 19.16 4.84
N GLU A 102 28.97 20.18 4.58
CA GLU A 102 30.43 20.05 4.50
C GLU A 102 31.03 19.60 5.84
#